data_AF-A0A657PMS1-F1
#
_entry.id   AF-A0A657PMS1-F1
#
_cell.length_a   1.000
_cell.length_b   1.000
_cell.length_c   1.000
_cell.angle_alpha   90.00
_cell.angle_beta   90.00
_cell.angle_gamma   90.00
#
_symmetry.space_group_name_H-M   'P 1'
#
loop_
_entity.id
_entity.type
_entity.pdbx_description
1 polymer ?
#
loop_
_entity_poly.entity_id
_entity_poly.type
_entity_poly.pdbx_seq_one_letter_code
_entity_poly.pdbx_strand_id
1 'polypeptide(L)'
;GGVYMKEERHPIVGHEKLHLWYNTSAPKREQQQLPLAERSSFDEIMQGLSEAEALFETRRCLSCGNCFECDGCYGSCPEGAVIKLGRGRRYRYNYDLCTGCAVCYEQCPCHAIEMVQESGAGGYGR
;
A
#
# COMPACT_ATOMS: atom_id res chain seq x y z
N GLY A 1 0.40 36.18 5.60
CA GLY A 1 0.73 34.74 5.63
C GLY A 1 -0.50 33.99 6.11
N GLY A 2 -0.98 33.01 5.36
CA GLY A 2 -2.11 32.18 5.79
C GLY A 2 -1.68 31.21 6.87
N VAL A 3 -2.59 30.90 7.80
CA VAL A 3 -2.40 29.83 8.80
C VAL A 3 -2.54 28.51 8.06
N TYR A 4 -1.51 27.66 8.08
CA TYR A 4 -1.60 26.30 7.57
C TYR A 4 -2.59 25.51 8.43
N MET A 5 -3.72 25.10 7.85
CA MET A 5 -4.64 24.14 8.46
C MET A 5 -4.33 22.75 7.91
N LYS A 6 -3.92 21.87 8.81
CA LYS A 6 -3.65 20.47 8.46
C LYS A 6 -4.97 19.76 8.20
N GLU A 7 -5.09 19.13 7.05
CA GLU A 7 -6.24 18.29 6.71
C GLU A 7 -6.35 17.09 7.66
N GLU A 8 -7.58 16.62 7.86
CA GLU A 8 -7.86 15.44 8.66
C GLU A 8 -7.18 14.21 8.04
N ARG A 9 -6.41 13.50 8.84
CA ARG A 9 -5.69 12.31 8.37
C ARG A 9 -6.62 11.13 8.33
N HIS A 10 -6.39 10.27 7.35
CA HIS A 10 -7.09 8.99 7.26
C HIS A 10 -6.75 8.15 8.50
N PRO A 11 -7.64 7.27 8.95
CA PRO A 11 -7.37 6.38 10.09
C PRO A 11 -6.06 5.62 9.88
N ILE A 12 -5.32 5.39 10.96
CA ILE A 12 -4.08 4.61 10.89
C ILE A 12 -4.44 3.16 10.58
N VAL A 13 -3.88 2.65 9.48
CA VAL A 13 -3.93 1.24 9.13
C VAL A 13 -2.74 0.55 9.79
N GLY A 14 -3.01 -0.27 10.81
CA GLY A 14 -2.00 -1.11 11.44
C GLY A 14 -1.68 -2.36 10.61
N HIS A 15 -0.61 -3.06 10.99
CA HIS A 15 -0.12 -4.26 10.30
C HIS A 15 -1.18 -5.38 10.16
N GLU A 16 -2.10 -5.46 11.12
CA GLU A 16 -3.17 -6.46 11.20
C GLU A 16 -4.20 -6.35 10.07
N LYS A 17 -4.29 -5.18 9.43
CA LYS A 17 -5.18 -4.93 8.29
C LYS A 17 -4.48 -5.08 6.94
N LEU A 18 -3.15 -5.15 6.92
CA LEU A 18 -2.37 -5.26 5.69
C LEU A 18 -2.46 -6.68 5.14
N HIS A 19 -2.63 -6.82 3.83
CA HIS A 19 -2.65 -8.12 3.19
C HIS A 19 -1.23 -8.52 2.78
N LEU A 20 -0.46 -8.99 3.77
CA LEU A 20 0.98 -9.27 3.69
C LEU A 20 1.37 -10.48 2.82
N TRP A 21 0.41 -11.20 2.25
CA TRP A 21 0.68 -12.25 1.26
C TRP A 21 1.26 -11.69 -0.04
N TYR A 22 1.13 -10.37 -0.27
CA TYR A 22 1.74 -9.67 -1.38
C TYR A 22 3.26 -9.55 -1.18
N ASN A 23 3.95 -10.64 -1.51
CA ASN A 23 5.40 -10.74 -1.43
C ASN A 23 6.02 -10.38 -2.79
N THR A 24 6.75 -9.28 -2.84
CA THR A 24 7.56 -8.95 -4.01
C THR A 24 8.90 -9.65 -3.94
N SER A 25 9.44 -10.13 -5.07
CA SER A 25 10.83 -10.61 -5.17
C SER A 25 11.87 -9.48 -5.09
N ALA A 26 11.67 -8.51 -4.19
CA ALA A 26 12.57 -7.40 -3.95
C ALA A 26 13.31 -7.64 -2.62
N PRO A 27 14.54 -8.18 -2.66
CA PRO A 27 15.31 -8.44 -1.45
C PRO A 27 15.69 -7.13 -0.75
N LYS A 28 15.76 -7.16 0.58
CA LYS A 28 16.28 -6.05 1.37
C LYS A 28 17.73 -5.77 1.01
N ARG A 29 18.11 -4.50 0.94
CA ARG A 29 19.52 -4.11 0.81
C ARG A 29 20.25 -4.31 2.14
N GLU A 30 21.39 -4.98 2.07
CA GLU A 30 22.24 -5.20 3.23
C GLU A 30 23.10 -3.95 3.45
N GLN A 31 23.01 -3.41 4.66
CA GLN A 31 23.91 -2.33 5.09
C GLN A 31 25.26 -2.93 5.44
N GLN A 32 26.32 -2.28 4.99
CA GLN A 32 27.67 -2.67 5.37
C GLN A 32 27.86 -2.50 6.88
N GLN A 33 28.59 -3.43 7.48
CA GLN A 33 28.86 -3.41 8.92
C GLN A 33 30.35 -3.51 9.17
N LEU A 34 30.83 -2.80 10.19
CA LEU A 34 32.18 -2.96 10.66
C LEU A 34 32.42 -4.43 11.11
N PRO A 35 33.51 -5.08 10.68
CA PRO A 35 33.83 -6.44 11.11
C PRO A 35 33.91 -6.54 12.63
N LEU A 36 33.47 -7.67 13.21
CA LEU A 36 33.42 -7.86 14.66
C LEU A 36 34.76 -7.60 15.36
N ALA A 37 35.87 -8.00 14.74
CA ALA A 37 37.21 -7.81 15.27
C ALA A 37 37.62 -6.33 15.42
N GLU A 38 36.99 -5.44 14.67
CA GLU A 38 37.30 -4.00 14.63
C GLU A 38 36.37 -3.18 15.54
N ARG A 39 35.35 -3.80 16.15
CA ARG A 39 34.37 -3.14 17.05
C ARG A 39 34.94 -2.91 18.45
N SER A 40 36.01 -2.14 18.56
CA SER A 40 36.74 -1.89 19.82
C SER A 40 36.61 -0.45 20.36
N SER A 41 35.92 0.42 19.62
CA SER A 41 35.79 1.84 19.90
C SER A 41 34.31 2.29 19.85
N PHE A 42 34.09 3.60 19.81
CA PHE A 42 32.77 4.22 19.60
C PHE A 42 32.49 4.53 18.11
N ASP A 43 33.24 3.93 17.19
CA ASP A 43 33.03 4.12 15.75
C ASP A 43 31.68 3.51 15.30
N GLU A 44 31.08 4.10 14.26
CA GLU A 44 29.79 3.66 13.73
C GLU A 44 29.88 2.25 13.13
N ILE A 45 29.09 1.32 13.69
CA ILE A 45 29.10 -0.08 13.25
C ILE A 45 28.30 -0.27 11.97
N MET A 46 27.09 0.30 11.91
CA MET A 46 26.18 0.16 10.78
C MET A 46 26.36 1.32 9.83
N GLN A 47 26.88 1.06 8.64
CA GLN A 47 27.06 2.11 7.65
C GLN A 47 25.72 2.50 7.00
N GLY A 48 25.64 3.74 6.54
CA GLY A 48 24.49 4.24 5.79
C GLY A 48 24.32 3.54 4.44
N LEU A 49 23.09 3.58 3.91
CA LEU A 49 22.83 3.20 2.52
C LEU A 49 23.31 4.32 1.58
N SER A 50 23.83 3.95 0.42
CA SER A 50 24.00 4.91 -0.67
C SER A 50 22.64 5.47 -1.12
N GLU A 51 22.63 6.61 -1.80
CA GLU A 51 21.40 7.21 -2.32
C GLU A 51 20.59 6.23 -3.19
N ALA A 52 21.28 5.48 -4.06
CA ALA A 52 20.64 4.48 -4.92
C ALA A 52 19.99 3.34 -4.13
N GLU A 53 20.65 2.87 -3.07
CA GLU A 53 20.11 1.82 -2.19
C GLU A 53 18.93 2.33 -1.34
N ALA A 54 19.02 3.56 -0.83
CA ALA A 54 17.94 4.20 -0.09
C ALA A 54 16.69 4.42 -0.96
N LEU A 55 16.87 4.87 -2.20
CA LEU A 55 15.79 5.01 -3.18
C LEU A 55 15.17 3.65 -3.52
N PHE A 56 15.98 2.60 -3.65
CA PHE A 56 15.48 1.25 -3.87
C PHE A 56 14.65 0.75 -2.68
N GLU A 57 15.13 0.94 -1.45
CA GLU A 57 14.41 0.52 -0.24
C GLU A 57 13.08 1.26 -0.09
N THR A 58 13.07 2.56 -0.39
CA THR A 58 11.84 3.37 -0.34
C THR A 58 10.75 2.85 -1.28
N ARG A 59 11.13 2.33 -2.45
CA ARG A 59 10.19 1.78 -3.45
C ARG A 59 9.59 0.43 -3.05
N ARG A 60 10.14 -0.25 -2.03
CA ARG A 60 9.58 -1.50 -1.48
C ARG A 60 8.44 -1.26 -0.50
N CYS A 61 8.22 -0.02 -0.08
CA CYS A 61 7.12 0.35 0.80
C CYS A 61 5.77 0.15 0.09
N LEU A 62 4.86 -0.60 0.74
CA LEU A 62 3.50 -0.81 0.24
C LEU A 62 2.55 0.35 0.58
N SER A 63 3.02 1.44 1.20
CA SER A 63 2.21 2.63 1.48
C SER A 63 0.95 2.31 2.30
N CYS A 64 1.13 1.76 3.51
CA CYS A 64 0.07 1.30 4.40
C CYS A 64 -1.11 2.30 4.51
N GLY A 65 -2.30 1.87 4.10
CA GLY A 65 -3.54 2.66 4.07
C GLY A 65 -3.69 3.61 2.89
N ASN A 66 -2.67 3.76 2.05
CA ASN A 66 -2.62 4.73 0.96
C ASN A 66 -2.35 4.02 -0.37
N CYS A 67 -3.34 4.06 -1.28
CA CYS A 67 -3.22 3.44 -2.60
C CYS A 67 -1.97 3.92 -3.35
N PHE A 68 -1.11 2.97 -3.75
CA PHE A 68 0.11 3.18 -4.52
C PHE A 68 0.00 2.69 -5.98
N GLU A 69 -1.24 2.53 -6.46
CA GLU A 69 -1.54 2.18 -7.86
C GLU A 69 -0.94 0.84 -8.34
N CYS A 70 -0.94 -0.19 -7.48
CA CYS A 70 -0.38 -1.52 -7.80
C CYS A 70 -1.19 -2.38 -8.79
N ASP A 71 -2.33 -1.88 -9.26
CA ASP A 71 -3.29 -2.58 -10.15
C ASP A 71 -3.90 -3.88 -9.58
N GLY A 72 -3.63 -4.27 -8.33
CA GLY A 72 -4.17 -5.50 -7.73
C GLY A 72 -5.70 -5.55 -7.71
N CYS A 73 -6.36 -4.45 -7.31
CA CYS A 73 -7.82 -4.34 -7.34
C CYS A 73 -8.40 -4.31 -8.76
N TYR A 74 -7.67 -3.72 -9.72
CA TYR A 74 -8.08 -3.64 -11.12
C TYR A 74 -8.03 -5.01 -11.79
N GLY A 75 -6.92 -5.72 -11.64
CA GLY A 75 -6.73 -7.04 -12.28
C GLY A 75 -7.54 -8.16 -11.65
N SER A 76 -7.94 -8.04 -10.38
CA SER A 76 -8.68 -9.08 -9.67
C SER A 76 -10.20 -8.97 -9.76
N CYS A 77 -10.73 -7.84 -10.25
CA CYS A 77 -12.18 -7.64 -10.33
C CYS A 77 -12.78 -8.54 -11.42
N PRO A 78 -13.64 -9.53 -11.08
CA PRO A 78 -14.20 -10.45 -12.06
C PRO A 78 -15.22 -9.77 -13.00
N GLU A 79 -15.85 -8.68 -12.54
CA GLU A 79 -16.91 -7.98 -13.27
C GLU A 79 -16.38 -6.81 -14.12
N GLY A 80 -15.09 -6.50 -14.04
CA GLY A 80 -14.54 -5.30 -14.68
C GLY A 80 -15.09 -3.98 -14.10
N ALA A 81 -15.59 -4.01 -12.86
CA ALA A 81 -16.17 -2.85 -12.18
C ALA A 81 -15.12 -1.80 -11.74
N VAL A 82 -13.82 -2.14 -11.74
CA VAL A 82 -12.75 -1.21 -11.35
C VAL A 82 -12.18 -0.52 -12.59
N ILE A 83 -12.25 0.81 -12.63
CA ILE A 83 -11.86 1.64 -13.77
C ILE A 83 -10.59 2.40 -13.42
N LYS A 84 -9.50 2.15 -14.15
CA LYS A 84 -8.24 2.89 -14.02
C LYS A 84 -8.36 4.29 -14.61
N LEU A 85 -8.15 5.32 -13.80
CA LEU A 85 -8.27 6.72 -14.22
C LEU A 85 -6.97 7.28 -14.83
N GLY A 86 -5.89 6.51 -14.84
CA GLY A 86 -4.56 6.94 -15.29
C GLY A 86 -3.65 7.34 -14.12
N ARG A 87 -2.36 7.53 -14.43
CA ARG A 87 -1.30 7.73 -13.44
C ARG A 87 -1.60 8.89 -12.47
N GLY A 88 -1.48 8.64 -11.17
CA GLY A 88 -1.75 9.60 -10.10
C GLY A 88 -3.23 9.89 -9.85
N ARG A 89 -4.15 9.28 -10.64
CA ARG A 89 -5.60 9.49 -10.51
C ARG A 89 -6.32 8.28 -9.92
N ARG A 90 -5.60 7.20 -9.59
CA ARG A 90 -6.14 6.00 -8.93
C ARG A 90 -7.28 5.36 -9.74
N TYR A 91 -8.30 4.87 -9.05
CA TYR A 91 -9.38 4.06 -9.60
C TYR A 91 -10.74 4.62 -9.23
N ARG A 92 -11.73 4.34 -10.09
CA ARG A 92 -13.16 4.54 -9.83
C ARG A 92 -13.86 3.19 -9.88
N TYR A 93 -14.94 3.05 -9.11
CA TYR A 93 -15.76 1.85 -9.11
C TYR A 93 -17.08 2.11 -9.85
N ASN A 94 -17.43 1.23 -10.79
CA ASN A 94 -18.74 1.20 -11.43
C ASN A 94 -19.65 0.29 -10.61
N TYR A 95 -20.51 0.90 -9.78
CA TYR A 95 -21.41 0.16 -8.91
C TYR A 95 -22.47 -0.64 -9.67
N ASP A 96 -22.84 -0.24 -10.89
CA ASP A 96 -23.79 -0.99 -11.73
C ASP A 96 -23.25 -2.37 -12.15
N LEU A 97 -21.93 -2.53 -12.16
CA LEU A 97 -21.25 -3.81 -12.44
C LEU A 97 -20.77 -4.50 -11.16
N CYS A 98 -20.81 -3.82 -10.02
CA CYS A 98 -20.28 -4.35 -8.77
C CYS A 98 -21.23 -5.38 -8.18
N THR A 99 -20.75 -6.60 -7.93
CA THR A 99 -21.53 -7.67 -7.29
C THR A 99 -21.34 -7.73 -5.77
N GLY A 100 -20.53 -6.83 -5.20
CA GLY A 100 -20.23 -6.84 -3.77
C GLY A 100 -19.31 -7.98 -3.31
N CYS A 101 -18.64 -8.69 -4.22
CA CYS A 101 -17.83 -9.87 -3.91
C CYS A 101 -16.56 -9.61 -3.07
N ALA A 102 -16.23 -8.35 -2.78
CA ALA A 102 -15.09 -7.91 -1.95
C ALA A 102 -13.68 -8.33 -2.41
N VAL A 103 -13.52 -8.99 -3.57
CA VAL A 103 -12.20 -9.41 -4.07
C VAL A 103 -11.24 -8.22 -4.23
N CYS A 104 -11.71 -7.08 -4.72
CA CYS A 104 -10.85 -5.88 -4.85
C CYS A 104 -10.29 -5.40 -3.50
N TYR A 105 -11.07 -5.52 -2.43
CA TYR A 105 -10.67 -5.22 -1.05
C TYR A 105 -9.62 -6.23 -0.56
N GLU A 106 -9.87 -7.53 -0.71
CA GLU A 106 -8.95 -8.61 -0.34
C GLU A 106 -7.61 -8.54 -1.10
N GLN A 107 -7.64 -8.02 -2.32
CA GLN A 107 -6.48 -7.91 -3.20
C GLN A 107 -5.69 -6.60 -3.00
N CYS A 108 -6.13 -5.70 -2.12
CA CYS A 108 -5.40 -4.48 -1.80
C CYS A 108 -4.36 -4.73 -0.70
N PRO A 109 -3.05 -4.83 -1.00
CA PRO A 109 -2.03 -5.16 0.00
C PRO A 109 -1.89 -4.10 1.10
N CYS A 110 -2.24 -2.87 0.79
CA CYS A 110 -2.15 -1.73 1.70
C CYS A 110 -3.46 -1.39 2.41
N HIS A 111 -4.56 -2.12 2.14
CA HIS A 111 -5.86 -1.83 2.74
C HIS A 111 -6.34 -0.39 2.49
N ALA A 112 -6.25 0.06 1.23
CA ALA A 112 -6.69 1.40 0.81
C ALA A 112 -8.15 1.43 0.31
N ILE A 113 -8.88 0.33 0.47
CA ILE A 113 -10.28 0.17 0.05
C ILE A 113 -11.07 -0.20 1.31
N GLU A 114 -12.24 0.40 1.48
CA GLU A 114 -13.20 0.03 2.54
C GLU A 114 -14.48 -0.47 1.86
N MET A 115 -15.03 -1.57 2.35
CA MET A 115 -16.30 -2.09 1.84
C MET A 115 -17.45 -1.42 2.59
N VAL A 116 -18.35 -0.81 1.84
CA VAL A 116 -19.57 -0.19 2.40
C VAL A 116 -20.79 -0.92 1.88
N GLN A 117 -21.83 -0.99 2.70
CA GLN A 117 -23.13 -1.47 2.24
C GLN A 117 -23.74 -0.42 1.30
N GLU A 118 -24.33 -0.86 0.19
CA GLU A 118 -25.08 0.04 -0.67
C GLU A 118 -26.29 0.58 0.08
N SER A 119 -26.41 1.90 0.14
CA SER A 119 -27.52 2.57 0.80
C SER A 119 -28.76 2.52 -0.09
N GLY A 120 -29.43 1.36 -0.12
CA GLY A 120 -30.68 1.12 -0.83
C GLY A 120 -31.32 -0.20 -0.42
N ALA A 121 -32.56 -0.14 0.06
CA ALA A 121 -33.36 -1.31 0.41
C ALA A 121 -33.46 -2.29 -0.77
N GLY A 122 -32.76 -3.43 -0.71
CA GLY A 122 -32.83 -4.44 -1.75
C GLY A 122 -31.68 -5.42 -1.66
N GLY A 123 -31.77 -6.36 -0.72
CA GLY A 123 -30.93 -7.55 -0.76
C GLY A 123 -31.19 -8.31 -2.07
N TYR A 124 -30.14 -8.42 -2.89
CA TYR A 124 -29.94 -9.53 -3.80
C TYR A 124 -28.46 -9.92 -3.58
N GLY A 125 -28.13 -10.94 -2.80
CA GLY A 125 -28.77 -12.24 -2.86
C GLY A 125 -28.46 -12.86 -4.22
N ARG A 126 -27.18 -13.14 -4.46
CA ARG A 126 -26.75 -14.30 -5.24
C ARG A 126 -25.85 -15.15 -4.36
#